data_AF-A0A6J6NZK5-F1
#
_entry.id   AF-A0A6J6NZK5-F1
#
_cell.length_a   1.000
_cell.length_b   1.000
_cell.length_c   1.000
_cell.angle_alpha   90.00
_cell.angle_beta   90.00
_cell.angle_gamma   90.00
#
_symmetry.space_group_name_H-M   'P 1'
#
loop_
_entity.id
_entity.type
_entity.pdbx_description
1 polymer ?
#
loop_
_entity_poly.entity_id
_entity_poly.type
_entity_poly.pdbx_seq_one_letter_code
_entity_poly.pdbx_strand_id
1 'polypeptide(L)'
;MFFDIGAGEIIGLAVLGLILVGPDRLPKFASDAAAIIRKIAKISQSATKELRENLGPGFEDLKPSDLHPKTFLKKQLADALAEPESNQVSNAKIDPDLL
;
A
#
# COMPACT_ATOMS: atom_id res chain seq x y z
N MET A 1 -6.20 -19.51 -17.84
CA MET A 1 -5.88 -20.83 -17.28
C MET A 1 -6.21 -20.95 -15.79
N PHE A 2 -6.11 -19.89 -14.95
CA PHE A 2 -6.46 -19.97 -13.52
C PHE A 2 -7.96 -19.79 -13.18
N PHE A 3 -8.81 -19.49 -14.17
CA PHE A 3 -10.23 -19.16 -13.95
C PHE A 3 -11.21 -20.30 -14.28
N ASP A 4 -10.72 -21.46 -14.71
CA ASP A 4 -11.53 -22.65 -15.01
C ASP A 4 -11.85 -23.48 -13.74
N ILE A 5 -11.92 -22.83 -12.57
CA ILE A 5 -12.15 -23.51 -11.30
C ILE A 5 -13.62 -23.92 -11.18
N GLY A 6 -13.88 -25.20 -11.40
CA GLY A 6 -15.20 -25.81 -11.28
C GLY A 6 -15.58 -26.14 -9.83
N ALA A 7 -16.87 -26.41 -9.60
CA ALA A 7 -17.38 -26.80 -8.27
C ALA A 7 -16.65 -28.04 -7.69
N GLY A 8 -16.26 -29.00 -8.54
CA GLY A 8 -15.50 -30.18 -8.12
C GLY A 8 -14.09 -29.85 -7.60
N GLU A 9 -13.41 -28.88 -8.21
CA GLU A 9 -12.08 -28.46 -7.78
C GLU A 9 -12.13 -27.71 -6.44
N ILE A 10 -13.16 -26.89 -6.22
CA ILE A 10 -13.40 -26.25 -4.92
C ILE A 10 -13.60 -27.30 -3.82
N ILE A 11 -14.40 -28.33 -4.07
CA ILE A 11 -14.58 -29.45 -3.12
C ILE A 11 -13.26 -30.18 -2.90
N GLY A 12 -12.49 -30.43 -3.97
CA GLY A 12 -11.17 -31.07 -3.88
C GLY A 12 -10.20 -30.27 -2.98
N LEU A 13 -10.13 -28.95 -3.14
CA LEU A 13 -9.31 -28.07 -2.30
C LEU A 13 -9.81 -28.03 -0.86
N ALA A 14 -11.13 -28.06 -0.63
CA ALA A 14 -11.68 -28.13 0.72
C ALA A 14 -11.27 -29.44 1.42
N VAL A 15 -11.40 -30.58 0.75
CA VAL A 15 -10.96 -31.88 1.28
C VAL A 15 -9.45 -31.89 1.53
N LEU A 16 -8.66 -31.37 0.60
CA LEU A 16 -7.20 -31.25 0.78
C LEU A 16 -6.87 -30.40 2.00
N GLY A 17 -7.51 -29.24 2.17
CA GLY A 17 -7.33 -28.38 3.34
C GLY A 17 -7.70 -29.08 4.64
N LEU A 18 -8.79 -29.85 4.66
CA LEU A 18 -9.21 -30.65 5.81
C LEU A 18 -8.19 -31.74 6.15
N ILE A 19 -7.55 -32.38 5.16
CA ILE A 19 -6.52 -33.40 5.39
C ILE A 19 -5.23 -32.77 5.92
N LEU A 20 -4.77 -31.67 5.33
CA LEU A 20 -3.50 -31.04 5.69
C LEU A 20 -3.54 -30.37 7.07
N VAL A 21 -4.64 -29.68 7.37
CA VAL A 21 -4.77 -28.88 8.60
C VAL A 21 -5.53 -29.63 9.69
N GLY A 22 -6.51 -30.46 9.30
CA GLY A 22 -7.46 -31.11 10.18
C GLY A 22 -8.79 -30.34 10.29
N PRO A 23 -9.94 -31.03 10.29
CA PRO A 23 -11.28 -30.41 10.34
C PRO A 23 -11.49 -29.53 11.58
N ASP A 24 -10.93 -29.92 12.72
CA ASP A 24 -11.10 -29.19 13.98
C ASP A 24 -10.25 -27.91 14.04
N ARG A 25 -9.12 -27.88 13.31
CA ARG A 25 -8.16 -26.77 13.36
C ARG A 25 -8.41 -25.74 12.27
N LEU A 26 -9.05 -26.13 11.17
CA LEU A 26 -9.30 -25.27 10.01
C LEU A 26 -10.12 -24.01 10.36
N PRO A 27 -11.23 -24.08 11.13
CA PRO A 27 -12.00 -22.90 11.50
C PRO A 27 -11.19 -21.91 12.34
N LYS A 28 -10.36 -22.43 13.25
CA LYS A 28 -9.48 -21.63 14.10
C LYS A 28 -8.40 -20.95 13.26
N PHE A 29 -7.73 -21.69 12.38
CA PHE A 29 -6.72 -21.15 11.46
C PHE A 29 -7.28 -20.03 10.57
N ALA A 30 -8.46 -20.22 9.99
CA ALA A 30 -9.13 -19.20 9.19
C ALA A 30 -9.43 -17.93 10.00
N SER A 31 -9.89 -18.10 11.25
CA SER A 31 -10.17 -16.99 12.17
C SER A 31 -8.90 -16.22 12.55
N ASP A 32 -7.81 -16.93 12.84
CA ASP A 32 -6.51 -16.33 13.17
C ASP A 32 -5.93 -15.56 11.99
N ALA A 33 -5.98 -16.13 10.78
CA ALA A 33 -5.57 -15.46 9.55
C ALA A 33 -6.39 -14.20 9.28
N ALA A 34 -7.72 -14.27 9.45
CA ALA A 34 -8.59 -13.11 9.31
C ALA A 34 -8.27 -12.03 10.34
N ALA A 35 -7.95 -12.40 11.58
CA ALA A 35 -7.55 -11.46 12.63
C ALA A 35 -6.23 -10.75 12.27
N ILE A 36 -5.25 -11.48 11.73
CA ILE A 36 -3.98 -10.91 11.26
C ILE A 36 -4.22 -9.92 10.14
N ILE A 37 -4.99 -10.29 9.11
CA ILE A 37 -5.33 -9.41 7.99
C ILE A 37 -6.01 -8.13 8.48
N ARG A 38 -6.99 -8.26 9.38
CA ARG A 38 -7.67 -7.10 9.98
C ARG A 38 -6.71 -6.21 10.78
N LYS A 39 -5.77 -6.80 11.51
CA LYS A 39 -4.78 -6.06 12.29
C LYS A 39 -3.84 -5.27 11.36
N ILE A 40 -3.35 -5.89 10.29
CA ILE A 40 -2.52 -5.22 9.28
C ILE A 40 -3.30 -4.05 8.65
N ALA A 41 -4.55 -4.29 8.22
CA ALA A 41 -5.38 -3.24 7.64
C ALA A 41 -5.59 -2.05 8.60
N LYS A 42 -5.81 -2.31 9.90
CA LYS A 42 -5.93 -1.28 10.93
C LYS A 42 -4.63 -0.49 11.11
N ILE A 43 -3.48 -1.16 11.17
CA ILE A 43 -2.17 -0.50 11.30
C ILE A 43 -1.93 0.45 10.13
N SER A 44 -2.20 0.01 8.89
CA SER A 44 -2.05 0.86 7.70
C SER A 44 -2.99 2.06 7.73
N GLN A 45 -4.26 1.88 8.14
CA GLN A 45 -5.21 2.99 8.27
C GLN A 45 -4.80 3.99 9.36
N SER A 46 -4.37 3.51 10.53
CA SER A 46 -3.92 4.37 11.62
C SER A 46 -2.67 5.15 11.26
N ALA A 47 -1.66 4.50 10.66
CA ALA A 47 -0.45 5.16 10.20
C ALA A 47 -0.75 6.23 9.13
N THR A 48 -1.68 5.95 8.21
CA THR A 48 -2.12 6.94 7.21
C THR A 48 -2.82 8.13 7.87
N LYS A 49 -3.67 7.87 8.88
CA LYS A 49 -4.37 8.93 9.63
C LYS A 49 -3.39 9.83 10.38
N GLU A 50 -2.42 9.25 11.06
CA GLU A 50 -1.40 9.98 11.82
C GLU A 50 -0.47 10.79 10.90
N LEU A 51 -0.11 10.23 9.74
CA LEU A 51 0.70 10.91 8.73
C LEU A 51 -0.05 12.11 8.12
N ARG A 52 -1.35 11.96 7.84
CA ARG A 52 -2.22 13.04 7.36
C ARG A 52 -2.41 14.15 8.39
N GLU A 53 -2.53 13.80 9.67
CA GLU A 53 -2.76 14.75 10.75
C GLU A 53 -1.49 15.55 11.12
N ASN A 54 -0.29 14.97 10.94
CA ASN A 54 0.97 15.61 11.38
C ASN A 54 1.83 16.22 10.26
N LEU A 55 1.66 15.85 8.98
CA LEU A 55 2.54 16.33 7.89
C LEU A 55 2.05 17.56 7.10
N GLY A 56 0.87 18.10 7.39
CA GLY A 56 0.42 19.37 6.78
C GLY A 56 0.10 19.30 5.26
N PRO A 57 -0.24 20.46 4.64
CA PRO A 57 -0.87 20.55 3.33
C PRO A 57 0.07 20.06 2.22
N GLY A 58 -0.24 18.89 1.66
CA GLY A 58 0.60 18.15 0.71
C GLY A 58 0.31 16.65 0.71
N PHE A 59 -0.29 16.13 1.79
CA PHE A 59 -0.70 14.73 1.93
C PHE A 59 -2.22 14.53 2.14
N GLU A 60 -3.02 15.61 2.13
CA GLU A 60 -4.48 15.55 2.32
C GLU A 60 -5.23 14.80 1.20
N ASP A 61 -4.63 14.73 0.02
CA ASP A 61 -5.23 14.11 -1.17
C ASP A 61 -4.84 12.64 -1.40
N LEU A 62 -4.07 12.03 -0.49
CA LEU A 62 -3.78 10.61 -0.54
C LEU A 62 -5.01 9.81 -0.06
N LYS A 63 -5.77 9.29 -1.03
CA LYS A 63 -6.87 8.36 -0.78
C LYS A 63 -6.29 7.01 -0.30
N PRO A 64 -6.95 6.31 0.65
CA PRO A 64 -6.50 4.99 1.12
C PRO A 64 -6.32 3.95 0.00
N SER A 65 -6.99 4.14 -1.13
CA SER A 65 -6.88 3.31 -2.34
C SER A 65 -5.61 3.56 -3.19
N ASP A 66 -4.87 4.66 -2.96
CA ASP A 66 -3.57 4.93 -3.61
C ASP A 66 -2.37 4.34 -2.86
N LEU A 67 -2.60 3.70 -1.71
CA LEU A 67 -1.55 3.05 -0.90
C LEU A 67 -1.16 1.65 -1.40
N HIS A 68 -1.59 1.26 -2.60
CA HIS A 68 -0.92 0.18 -3.31
C HIS A 68 0.46 0.67 -3.75
N PRO A 69 1.56 -0.04 -3.43
CA PRO A 69 2.92 0.47 -3.65
C PRO A 69 3.19 0.83 -5.11
N LYS A 70 2.55 0.13 -6.06
CA LYS A 70 2.61 0.46 -7.49
C LYS A 70 1.93 1.78 -7.85
N THR A 71 0.82 2.12 -7.20
CA THR A 71 0.04 3.33 -7.49
C THR A 71 0.68 4.54 -6.81
N PHE A 72 1.24 4.37 -5.60
CA PHE A 72 2.00 5.40 -4.89
C PHE A 72 3.27 5.80 -5.66
N LEU A 73 4.08 4.83 -6.11
CA LEU A 73 5.24 5.10 -6.98
C LEU A 73 4.82 5.76 -8.29
N LYS A 74 3.72 5.32 -8.90
CA LYS A 74 3.22 5.92 -10.14
C LYS A 74 2.82 7.38 -9.93
N LYS A 75 2.24 7.74 -8.78
CA LYS A 75 1.93 9.12 -8.45
C LYS A 75 3.17 9.96 -8.17
N GLN A 76 4.14 9.45 -7.40
CA GLN A 76 5.39 10.17 -7.15
C GLN A 76 6.23 10.34 -8.43
N LEU A 77 6.26 9.33 -9.29
CA LEU A 77 6.90 9.42 -10.61
C LEU A 77 6.12 10.34 -11.54
N ALA A 78 4.78 10.29 -11.54
CA ALA A 78 3.97 11.19 -12.34
C ALA A 78 4.11 12.64 -11.88
N ASP A 79 4.17 12.93 -10.58
CA ASP A 79 4.47 14.27 -10.05
C ASP A 79 5.88 14.72 -10.45
N ALA A 80 6.89 13.85 -10.29
CA ALA A 80 8.26 14.15 -10.67
C ALA A 80 8.47 14.31 -12.19
N LEU A 81 7.60 13.70 -13.01
CA LEU A 81 7.61 13.86 -14.48
C LEU A 81 6.66 14.97 -14.96
N ALA A 82 5.72 15.43 -14.12
CA ALA A 82 4.74 16.46 -14.47
C ALA A 82 5.20 17.87 -14.13
N GLU A 83 6.41 18.05 -13.60
CA GLU A 83 7.06 19.36 -13.58
C GLU A 83 7.49 19.77 -14.99
N PRO A 84 6.97 20.88 -15.57
CA PRO A 84 7.75 21.67 -16.49
C PRO A 84 8.72 22.52 -15.67
N GLU A 85 10.01 22.30 -15.89
CA GLU A 85 11.12 23.16 -15.48
C GLU A 85 10.75 24.66 -15.52
N SER A 86 10.54 25.32 -14.36
CA SER A 86 10.48 26.79 -14.28
C SER A 86 10.60 27.34 -12.85
N ASN A 87 11.83 27.71 -12.52
CA ASN A 87 12.26 29.07 -12.12
C ASN A 87 12.60 29.39 -10.64
N GLN A 88 13.85 29.90 -10.51
CA GLN A 88 14.41 30.87 -9.55
C GLN A 88 14.94 30.39 -8.19
N VAL A 89 16.14 29.78 -8.21
CA VAL A 89 17.13 30.11 -7.16
C VAL A 89 17.68 31.49 -7.50
N SER A 90 17.20 32.47 -6.76
CA SER A 90 17.63 33.86 -6.75
C SER A 90 19.13 34.02 -6.87
N ASN A 91 19.55 34.97 -7.71
CA ASN A 91 20.88 35.57 -7.75
C ASN A 91 21.53 35.68 -6.37
N ALA A 92 22.37 34.71 -6.01
CA ALA A 92 23.44 34.95 -5.06
C ALA A 92 24.52 35.69 -5.87
N LYS A 93 24.51 37.02 -5.74
CA LYS A 93 25.60 37.87 -6.18
C LYS A 93 26.85 37.42 -5.42
N ILE A 94 27.70 36.64 -6.09
CA ILE A 94 29.02 36.26 -5.57
C ILE A 94 29.88 37.51 -5.76
N ASP A 95 30.12 38.24 -4.68
CA ASP A 95 31.04 39.38 -4.68
C ASP A 95 32.45 38.90 -5.03
N PRO A 96 33.07 39.45 -6.10
CA PRO A 96 34.42 39.09 -6.50
C PRO A 96 35.46 39.97 -5.79
N ASP A 97 35.53 39.92 -4.46
CA ASP A 97 36.52 40.68 -3.66
C ASP A 97 37.07 39.88 -2.47
N LEU A 98 37.32 38.57 -2.67
CA LEU A 98 37.99 37.73 -1.66
C LEU A 98 39.13 36.90 -2.26
N LEU A 99 40.06 37.55 -2.98
CA LEU A 99 41.41 37.06 -3.24
C LEU A 99 42.41 38.22 -3.17
#